data_AF-A0A9X1WRE4-F1
#
_entry.id   AF-A0A9X1WRE4-F1
#
_cell.length_a   1.000
_cell.length_b   1.000
_cell.length_c   1.000
_cell.angle_alpha   90.00
_cell.angle_beta   90.00
_cell.angle_gamma   90.00
#
_symmetry.space_group_name_H-M   'P 1'
#
loop_
_entity.id
_entity.type
_entity.pdbx_description
1 polymer ?
#
loop_
_entity_poly.entity_id
_entity_poly.type
_entity_poly.pdbx_seq_one_letter_code
_entity_poly.pdbx_strand_id
1 'polypeptide(L)'
;MNAKEAAALLGVHYKTVLNMINDGRLTASKNDSGDWEIRESDLAAREQEIDNKEFSAIYTHMAIQMIEKTHNRALKSAREELLHSASSIVKFVGNSSGFDQQVKRLQNALDAYKAAEAFTLTVDSIRKQAESEY
;
A
#
# COMPACT_ATOMS: atom_id res chain seq x y z
N MET A 1 -25.97 -12.39 24.56
CA MET A 1 -26.13 -13.33 23.42
C MET A 1 -25.09 -14.42 23.51
N ASN A 2 -25.33 -15.60 22.94
CA ASN A 2 -24.35 -16.69 22.99
C ASN A 2 -23.37 -16.65 21.80
N ALA A 3 -22.29 -17.44 21.89
CA ALA A 3 -21.26 -17.48 20.84
C ALA A 3 -21.75 -18.01 19.48
N LYS A 4 -22.85 -18.78 19.42
CA LYS A 4 -23.43 -19.22 18.13
C LYS A 4 -24.22 -18.10 17.46
N GLU A 5 -24.98 -17.33 18.23
CA GLU A 5 -25.70 -16.14 17.78
C GLU A 5 -24.73 -15.07 17.27
N ALA A 6 -23.65 -14.83 18.02
CA ALA A 6 -22.58 -13.92 17.61
C ALA A 6 -21.92 -14.34 16.29
N ALA A 7 -21.72 -15.65 16.07
CA ALA A 7 -21.16 -16.17 14.83
C ALA A 7 -22.06 -15.91 13.62
N ALA A 8 -23.38 -16.09 13.79
CA ALA A 8 -24.36 -15.81 12.75
C ALA A 8 -24.43 -14.31 12.42
N LEU A 9 -24.38 -13.45 13.44
CA LEU A 9 -24.42 -11.98 13.26
C LEU A 9 -23.16 -11.44 12.56
N LEU A 10 -21.97 -11.90 12.98
CA LEU A 10 -20.71 -11.51 12.34
C LEU A 10 -20.47 -12.20 10.98
N GLY A 11 -21.33 -13.14 10.57
CA GLY A 11 -21.13 -13.90 9.33
C GLY A 11 -19.91 -14.82 9.33
N VAL A 12 -19.42 -15.24 10.52
CA VAL A 12 -18.22 -16.08 10.67
C VAL A 12 -18.54 -17.45 11.26
N HIS A 13 -17.58 -18.38 11.19
CA HIS A 13 -17.73 -19.70 11.80
C HIS A 13 -17.67 -19.63 13.33
N TYR A 14 -18.44 -20.48 14.03
CA TYR A 14 -18.48 -20.56 15.50
C TYR A 14 -17.09 -20.67 16.17
N LYS A 15 -16.21 -21.49 15.58
CA LYS A 15 -14.82 -21.64 16.04
C LYS A 15 -14.02 -20.32 15.99
N THR A 16 -14.31 -19.46 15.02
CA THR A 16 -13.68 -18.14 14.89
C THR A 16 -14.06 -17.25 16.07
N VAL A 17 -15.33 -17.25 16.48
CA VAL A 17 -15.79 -16.52 17.68
C VAL A 17 -15.13 -17.05 18.94
N LEU A 18 -15.02 -18.37 19.11
CA LEU A 18 -14.32 -18.95 20.27
C LEU A 18 -12.83 -18.57 20.30
N ASN A 19 -12.17 -18.54 19.14
CA ASN A 19 -10.78 -18.08 19.06
C ASN A 19 -10.67 -16.61 19.47
N MET A 20 -11.57 -15.75 18.96
CA MET A 20 -11.62 -14.32 19.32
C MET A 20 -11.85 -14.10 20.83
N ILE A 21 -12.63 -14.95 21.48
CA ILE A 21 -12.80 -14.89 22.94
C ILE A 21 -11.50 -15.32 23.64
N ASN A 22 -10.92 -16.44 23.21
CA ASN A 22 -9.73 -17.01 23.85
C ASN A 22 -8.48 -16.14 23.72
N ASP A 23 -8.35 -15.38 22.64
CA ASP A 23 -7.24 -14.45 22.42
C ASP A 23 -7.54 -13.00 22.84
N GLY A 24 -8.71 -12.76 23.46
CA GLY A 24 -9.09 -11.48 24.05
C GLY A 24 -9.57 -10.42 23.04
N ARG A 25 -9.76 -10.78 21.77
CA ARG A 25 -10.32 -9.88 20.74
C ARG A 25 -11.83 -9.65 20.88
N LEU A 26 -12.55 -10.52 21.60
CA LEU A 26 -13.97 -10.37 21.88
C LEU A 26 -14.23 -10.60 23.37
N THR A 27 -14.72 -9.57 24.04
CA THR A 27 -15.07 -9.66 25.47
C THR A 27 -16.27 -10.56 25.67
N ALA A 28 -16.12 -11.57 26.52
CA ALA A 28 -17.20 -12.49 26.89
C ALA A 28 -17.05 -12.95 28.34
N SER A 29 -18.17 -13.23 28.98
CA SER A 29 -18.24 -13.85 30.32
C SER A 29 -18.88 -15.23 30.22
N LYS A 30 -18.61 -16.12 31.17
CA LYS A 30 -19.36 -17.38 31.29
C LYS A 30 -20.57 -17.17 32.19
N ASN A 31 -21.73 -17.68 31.76
CA ASN A 31 -22.92 -17.73 32.61
C ASN A 31 -22.85 -18.90 33.60
N ASP A 32 -23.85 -19.02 34.47
CA ASP A 32 -23.92 -20.08 35.50
C ASP A 32 -24.00 -21.51 34.92
N SER A 33 -24.36 -21.63 33.64
CA SER A 33 -24.39 -22.91 32.89
C SER A 33 -23.06 -23.23 32.20
N GLY A 34 -22.08 -22.32 32.27
CA GLY A 34 -20.76 -22.47 31.65
C GLY A 34 -20.68 -22.03 30.19
N ASP A 35 -21.77 -21.50 29.63
CA ASP A 35 -21.83 -20.99 28.26
C ASP A 35 -21.28 -19.58 28.16
N TRP A 36 -20.66 -19.25 27.02
CA TRP A 36 -20.17 -17.92 26.72
C TRP A 36 -21.32 -16.95 26.43
N GLU A 37 -21.35 -15.87 27.19
CA GLU A 37 -22.22 -14.73 27.04
C GLU A 37 -21.41 -13.52 26.55
N ILE A 38 -21.82 -12.99 25.40
CA ILE A 38 -21.23 -11.83 24.74
C ILE A 38 -22.24 -10.67 24.84
N ARG A 39 -21.75 -9.47 25.14
CA ARG A 39 -22.58 -8.25 25.12
C ARG A 39 -22.70 -7.75 23.68
N GLU A 40 -23.87 -7.25 23.34
CA GLU A 40 -24.14 -6.70 22.01
C GLU A 40 -23.22 -5.53 21.66
N SER A 41 -22.90 -4.66 22.64
CA SER A 41 -21.95 -3.56 22.46
C SER A 41 -20.54 -4.04 22.07
N ASP A 42 -20.09 -5.14 22.65
CA ASP A 42 -18.76 -5.70 22.42
C ASP A 42 -18.70 -6.36 21.03
N LEU A 43 -19.81 -6.97 20.60
CA LEU A 43 -19.95 -7.51 19.24
C LEU A 43 -19.99 -6.40 18.19
N ALA A 44 -20.76 -5.33 18.41
CA ALA A 44 -20.88 -4.20 17.49
C ALA A 44 -19.56 -3.43 17.34
N ALA A 45 -18.82 -3.25 18.44
CA ALA A 45 -17.47 -2.68 18.38
C ALA A 45 -16.53 -3.55 17.54
N ARG A 46 -16.68 -4.88 17.63
CA ARG A 46 -15.87 -5.83 16.85
C ARG A 46 -16.22 -5.84 15.37
N GLU A 47 -17.50 -5.78 15.03
CA GLU A 47 -17.98 -5.65 13.64
C GLU A 47 -17.41 -4.39 12.99
N GLN A 48 -17.48 -3.24 13.68
CA GLN A 48 -16.88 -1.98 13.21
C GLN A 48 -15.35 -2.07 13.06
N GLU A 49 -14.66 -2.79 13.95
CA GLU A 49 -13.21 -2.98 13.85
C GLU A 49 -12.81 -3.89 12.68
N ILE A 50 -13.62 -4.92 12.38
CA ILE A 50 -13.43 -5.79 11.21
C ILE A 50 -13.62 -4.97 9.94
N ASP A 51 -14.73 -4.25 9.82
CA ASP A 51 -15.02 -3.40 8.67
C ASP A 51 -13.89 -2.39 8.46
N ASN A 52 -13.49 -1.65 9.50
CA ASN A 52 -12.42 -0.66 9.41
C ASN A 52 -11.08 -1.26 8.94
N LYS A 53 -10.74 -2.48 9.38
CA LYS A 53 -9.51 -3.17 8.95
C LYS A 53 -9.59 -3.62 7.50
N GLU A 54 -10.72 -4.17 7.06
CA GLU A 54 -10.91 -4.57 5.66
C GLU A 54 -10.90 -3.37 4.72
N PHE A 55 -11.59 -2.28 5.07
CA PHE A 55 -11.54 -1.03 4.33
C PHE A 55 -10.11 -0.46 4.29
N SER A 56 -9.42 -0.42 5.43
CA SER A 56 -8.04 0.06 5.49
C SER A 56 -7.12 -0.77 4.59
N ALA A 57 -7.28 -2.09 4.55
CA ALA A 57 -6.49 -2.97 3.67
C ALA A 57 -6.71 -2.66 2.19
N ILE A 58 -7.97 -2.47 1.79
CA ILE A 58 -8.33 -2.10 0.42
C ILE A 58 -7.71 -0.76 0.04
N TYR A 59 -7.83 0.27 0.88
CA TYR A 59 -7.28 1.60 0.61
C TYR A 59 -5.76 1.59 0.58
N THR A 60 -5.09 0.87 1.48
CA THR A 60 -3.63 0.71 1.48
C THR A 60 -3.17 0.04 0.18
N HIS A 61 -3.82 -1.04 -0.25
CA HIS A 61 -3.51 -1.71 -1.51
C HIS A 61 -3.67 -0.78 -2.72
N MET A 62 -4.79 -0.04 -2.79
CA MET A 62 -5.03 0.92 -3.86
C MET A 62 -3.99 2.04 -3.87
N ALA A 63 -3.63 2.58 -2.71
CA ALA A 63 -2.63 3.64 -2.60
C ALA A 63 -1.26 3.18 -3.14
N ILE A 64 -0.86 1.95 -2.81
CA ILE A 64 0.41 1.36 -3.28
C ILE A 64 0.38 1.19 -4.80
N GLN A 65 -0.69 0.62 -5.36
CA GLN A 65 -0.84 0.49 -6.81
C GLN A 65 -0.75 1.86 -7.51
N MET A 66 -1.32 2.91 -6.92
CA MET A 66 -1.22 4.27 -7.46
C MET A 66 0.20 4.82 -7.40
N ILE A 67 0.93 4.58 -6.29
CA ILE A 67 2.33 4.96 -6.13
C ILE A 67 3.19 4.26 -7.19
N GLU A 68 3.07 2.94 -7.31
CA GLU A 68 3.82 2.13 -8.29
C GLU A 68 3.54 2.59 -9.72
N LYS A 69 2.27 2.79 -10.06
CA LYS A 69 1.86 3.25 -11.39
C LYS A 69 2.43 4.62 -11.72
N THR A 70 2.39 5.54 -10.77
CA THR A 70 2.91 6.90 -10.95
C THR A 70 4.43 6.88 -11.07
N HIS A 71 5.09 6.11 -10.21
CA HIS A 71 6.54 5.91 -10.23
C HIS A 71 7.03 5.33 -11.56
N ASN A 72 6.43 4.23 -12.01
CA ASN A 72 6.79 3.57 -13.26
C ASN A 72 6.63 4.49 -14.48
N ARG A 73 5.59 5.35 -14.48
CA ARG A 73 5.42 6.38 -15.52
C ARG A 73 6.52 7.44 -15.46
N ALA A 74 6.85 7.93 -14.26
CA ALA A 74 7.91 8.92 -14.08
C ALA A 74 9.27 8.37 -14.51
N LEU A 75 9.61 7.14 -14.10
CA LEU A 75 10.86 6.47 -14.49
C LEU A 75 10.96 6.28 -16.01
N LYS A 76 9.88 5.81 -16.64
CA LYS A 76 9.81 5.66 -18.10
C LYS A 76 10.02 7.00 -18.80
N SER A 77 9.31 8.05 -18.37
CA SER A 77 9.41 9.39 -18.97
C SER A 77 10.81 9.98 -18.81
N ALA A 78 11.44 9.83 -17.64
CA ALA A 78 12.80 10.31 -17.41
C ALA A 78 13.81 9.59 -18.30
N ARG A 79 13.64 8.27 -18.51
CA ARG A 79 14.49 7.48 -19.41
C ARG A 79 14.34 7.93 -20.86
N GLU A 80 13.10 8.15 -21.32
CA GLU A 80 12.82 8.61 -22.68
C GLU A 80 13.42 10.01 -22.93
N GLU A 81 13.30 10.93 -21.98
CA GLU A 81 13.90 12.26 -22.05
C GLU A 81 15.43 12.20 -22.08
N LEU A 82 16.05 11.34 -21.26
CA LEU A 82 17.49 11.12 -21.26
C LEU A 82 17.99 10.63 -22.64
N LEU A 83 17.32 9.62 -23.21
CA LEU A 83 17.65 9.11 -24.54
C LEU A 83 17.44 10.15 -25.64
N HIS A 84 16.36 10.94 -25.55
CA HIS A 84 16.07 12.01 -26.48
C HIS A 84 17.15 13.10 -26.43
N SER A 85 17.51 13.56 -25.23
CA SER A 85 18.56 14.57 -25.01
C SER A 85 19.94 14.07 -25.44
N ALA A 86 20.26 12.80 -25.22
CA ALA A 86 21.52 12.22 -25.68
C ALA A 86 21.59 12.17 -27.22
N SER A 87 20.48 11.81 -27.86
CA SER A 87 20.39 11.73 -29.32
C SER A 87 20.42 13.12 -29.98
N SER A 88 19.90 14.15 -29.31
CA SER A 88 19.86 15.51 -29.84
C SER A 88 21.25 16.16 -29.87
N ILE A 89 22.15 15.83 -28.92
CA ILE A 89 23.51 16.39 -28.84
C ILE A 89 24.29 16.25 -30.15
N VAL A 90 24.18 15.10 -30.82
CA VAL A 90 24.90 14.82 -32.06
C VAL A 90 24.55 15.82 -33.17
N LYS A 91 23.34 16.41 -33.12
CA LYS A 91 22.87 17.40 -34.11
C LYS A 91 23.51 18.77 -33.94
N PHE A 92 24.16 19.05 -32.81
CA PHE A 92 24.71 20.37 -32.47
C PHE A 92 26.24 20.41 -32.42
N VAL A 93 26.93 19.33 -32.83
CA VAL A 93 28.41 19.22 -32.76
C VAL A 93 29.14 20.35 -33.51
N GLY A 94 28.52 20.96 -34.52
CA GLY A 94 29.08 22.10 -35.26
C GLY A 94 28.70 23.50 -34.74
N ASN A 95 27.87 23.60 -33.69
CA ASN A 95 27.39 24.86 -33.13
C ASN A 95 27.66 24.92 -31.63
N SER A 96 28.75 25.58 -31.22
CA SER A 96 29.22 25.61 -29.83
C SER A 96 28.15 26.05 -28.83
N SER A 97 27.38 27.10 -29.13
CA SER A 97 26.35 27.59 -28.20
C SER A 97 25.16 26.63 -28.08
N GLY A 98 24.77 26.00 -29.20
CA GLY A 98 23.75 24.96 -29.22
C GLY A 98 24.19 23.69 -28.50
N PHE A 99 25.45 23.31 -28.66
CA PHE A 99 26.05 22.16 -28.01
C PHE A 99 26.06 22.32 -26.48
N ASP A 100 26.55 23.45 -25.97
CA ASP A 100 26.59 23.74 -24.53
C ASP A 100 25.19 23.70 -23.90
N GLN A 101 24.18 24.20 -24.62
CA GLN A 101 22.79 24.13 -24.17
C GLN A 101 22.27 22.68 -24.11
N GLN A 102 22.58 21.85 -25.10
CA GLN A 102 22.17 20.44 -25.09
C GLN A 102 22.91 19.64 -24.03
N VAL A 103 24.19 19.92 -23.75
CA VAL A 103 24.94 19.30 -22.65
C VAL A 103 24.27 19.60 -21.30
N LYS A 104 23.84 20.84 -21.06
CA LYS A 104 23.06 21.19 -19.85
C LYS A 104 21.73 20.44 -19.76
N ARG A 105 21.01 20.30 -20.89
CA ARG A 105 19.76 19.53 -20.93
C ARG A 105 20.00 18.04 -20.64
N LEU A 106 21.05 17.46 -21.21
CA LEU A 106 21.43 16.07 -20.96
C LEU A 106 21.78 15.86 -19.48
N GLN A 107 22.52 16.77 -18.86
CA GLN A 107 22.83 16.72 -17.44
C GLN A 107 21.56 16.73 -16.59
N ASN A 108 20.64 17.66 -16.86
CA ASN A 108 19.37 17.72 -16.14
C ASN A 108 18.53 16.44 -16.32
N ALA A 109 18.49 15.88 -17.54
CA ALA A 109 17.76 14.64 -17.82
C ALA A 109 18.40 13.44 -17.10
N LEU A 110 19.73 13.39 -17.02
CA LEU A 110 20.46 12.37 -16.28
C LEU A 110 20.17 12.45 -14.77
N ASP A 111 20.16 13.66 -14.21
CA ASP A 111 19.88 13.87 -12.79
C ASP A 111 18.42 13.50 -12.45
N ALA A 112 17.47 13.84 -13.33
CA ALA A 112 16.07 13.42 -13.20
C ALA A 112 15.92 11.89 -13.27
N TYR A 113 16.61 11.23 -14.21
CA TYR A 113 16.59 9.76 -14.31
C TYR A 113 17.18 9.11 -13.06
N LYS A 114 18.33 9.58 -12.56
CA LYS A 114 18.94 9.07 -11.32
C LYS A 114 18.02 9.24 -10.11
N ALA A 115 17.37 10.40 -9.99
CA ALA A 115 16.43 10.66 -8.90
C ALA A 115 15.24 9.70 -8.95
N ALA A 116 14.67 9.48 -10.14
CA ALA A 116 13.62 8.49 -10.34
C ALA A 116 14.12 7.06 -10.02
N GLU A 117 15.26 6.65 -10.55
CA GLU A 117 15.83 5.33 -10.30
C GLU A 117 16.06 5.08 -8.80
N ALA A 118 16.60 6.07 -8.08
CA ALA A 118 16.81 6.00 -6.63
C ALA A 118 15.49 5.82 -5.84
N PHE A 119 14.41 6.48 -6.27
CA PHE A 119 13.10 6.37 -5.62
C PHE A 119 12.47 4.98 -5.77
N THR A 120 12.96 4.15 -6.70
CA THR A 120 12.53 2.74 -6.85
C THR A 120 12.72 1.95 -5.56
N LEU A 121 13.83 2.18 -4.84
CA LEU A 121 14.08 1.54 -3.56
C LEU A 121 13.02 1.88 -2.51
N THR A 122 12.56 3.13 -2.49
CA THR A 122 11.49 3.59 -1.60
C THR A 122 10.17 2.94 -1.95
N VAL A 123 9.81 2.89 -3.25
CA VAL A 123 8.57 2.23 -3.71
C VAL A 123 8.58 0.75 -3.37
N ASP A 124 9.71 0.06 -3.59
CA ASP A 124 9.88 -1.34 -3.23
C ASP A 124 9.78 -1.56 -1.71
N SER A 125 10.33 -0.66 -0.90
CA SER A 125 10.22 -0.74 0.56
C SER A 125 8.77 -0.57 1.01
N ILE A 126 8.02 0.38 0.44
CA ILE A 126 6.61 0.61 0.77
C ILE A 126 5.77 -0.63 0.43
N ARG A 127 5.98 -1.21 -0.76
CA ARG A 127 5.29 -2.46 -1.16
C ARG A 127 5.57 -3.58 -0.17
N LYS A 128 6.86 -3.84 0.14
CA LYS A 128 7.26 -4.92 1.06
C LYS A 128 6.69 -4.73 2.46
N GLN A 129 6.69 -3.50 2.96
CA GLN A 129 6.13 -3.20 4.27
C GLN A 129 4.64 -3.53 4.30
N ALA A 130 3.90 -3.12 3.28
CA ALA A 130 2.49 -3.44 3.18
C ALA A 130 2.23 -4.94 3.06
N GLU A 131 3.03 -5.68 2.29
CA GLU A 131 2.94 -7.15 2.21
C GLU A 131 3.27 -7.84 3.55
N SER A 132 4.05 -7.21 4.43
CA SER A 132 4.40 -7.77 5.75
C SER A 132 3.39 -7.46 6.86
N GLU A 133 2.50 -6.50 6.64
CA GLU A 133 1.45 -6.10 7.59
C GLU A 133 0.15 -6.92 7.43
N TYR A 134 0.08 -7.84 6.45
CA TYR A 134 -1.04 -8.75 6.16
C TYR A 134 -0.59 -10.20 6.04
#